data_AF-A0A965J2L4-F1
#
_entry.id   AF-A0A965J2L4-F1
#
_cell.length_a   1.000
_cell.length_b   1.000
_cell.length_c   1.000
_cell.angle_alpha   90.00
_cell.angle_beta   90.00
_cell.angle_gamma   90.00
#
_symmetry.space_group_name_H-M   'P 1'
#
loop_
_entity.id
_entity.type
_entity.pdbx_description
1 polymer ?
#
loop_
_entity_poly.entity_id
_entity_poly.type
_entity_poly.pdbx_seq_one_letter_code
_entity_poly.pdbx_strand_id
1 'polypeptide(L)'
;FWVVPFLGGHKFMTDMKYEPRPSGATDSLWKMFFPLAPVFNYLLVFLAIAGFVGSIGKKRFLGTWMGVYSVILMIGVKVAQNSLPVIGLLWNPRILPFVYLLRYLLALIGVFDIALFVKQSVFMQRNPGVIPPEPRLPVFTAVLASVSVFCLVVIGVRYQSLPGARIESTATKTSYVWGPFKFPSSRAFSDGWARWNFSGYEGKGAYKEYHDVVQAMKTLGESQTHGCGRALWENNGELNKYGTTMGLMLLPFWTKGCIGSMEGLYFEAAGTTPYHFVSAAALSKQSSNPVRELRYDNNNPKLGVRYMRSLGIRYYMAFTPEAVSKAATEPDLKEVATTGPWHIYEIADTTLVEPLNVQPVVVNPRTGDQRERWLEVGMSWFQHG
;
A
#
# COMPACT_ATOMS: atom_id res chain seq x y z
N PHE A 1 -0.90 19.27 8.33
CA PHE A 1 0.12 18.37 8.93
C PHE A 1 0.66 17.36 7.92
N TRP A 2 -0.17 16.60 7.19
CA TRP A 2 0.31 15.56 6.26
C TRP A 2 1.20 16.05 5.10
N VAL A 3 1.03 17.29 4.63
CA VAL A 3 1.84 17.87 3.54
C VAL A 3 3.20 18.39 4.04
N VAL A 4 3.37 18.62 5.34
CA VAL A 4 4.56 19.29 5.92
C VAL A 4 5.86 18.53 5.64
N PRO A 5 5.93 17.18 5.77
CA PRO A 5 7.14 16.44 5.43
C PRO A 5 7.59 16.60 3.97
N PHE A 6 6.65 16.82 3.05
CA PHE A 6 6.98 17.02 1.63
C PHE A 6 7.61 18.38 1.36
N LEU A 7 7.22 19.42 2.09
CA LEU A 7 7.77 20.77 1.91
C LEU A 7 9.27 20.84 2.29
N GLY A 8 9.67 20.11 3.35
CA GLY A 8 11.06 20.11 3.83
C GLY A 8 11.92 18.93 3.36
N GLY A 9 11.29 17.80 3.02
CA GLY A 9 11.98 16.52 2.78
C GLY A 9 12.13 16.11 1.31
N HIS A 10 11.52 16.83 0.35
CA HIS A 10 11.48 16.42 -1.06
C HIS A 10 12.86 16.09 -1.66
N LYS A 11 13.92 16.81 -1.24
CA LYS A 11 15.30 16.59 -1.70
C LYS A 11 15.92 15.25 -1.27
N PHE A 12 15.34 14.57 -0.28
CA PHE A 12 15.85 13.32 0.29
C PHE A 12 14.99 12.10 -0.05
N MET A 13 13.90 12.29 -0.81
CA MET A 13 13.00 11.21 -1.19
C MET A 13 13.42 10.64 -2.56
N THR A 14 13.40 9.32 -2.69
CA THR A 14 13.56 8.65 -3.98
C THR A 14 12.26 8.76 -4.77
N ASP A 15 12.36 9.16 -6.02
CA ASP A 15 11.22 9.23 -6.92
C ASP A 15 10.98 7.87 -7.60
N MET A 16 9.92 7.18 -7.21
CA MET A 16 9.51 5.94 -7.87
C MET A 16 8.83 6.18 -9.23
N LYS A 17 8.56 7.46 -9.56
CA LYS A 17 7.87 7.89 -10.77
C LYS A 17 6.51 7.22 -10.95
N TYR A 18 5.77 7.14 -9.83
CA TYR A 18 4.45 6.52 -9.82
C TYR A 18 3.55 7.08 -10.92
N GLU A 19 2.86 6.19 -11.63
CA GLU A 19 1.97 6.61 -12.70
C GLU A 19 0.86 7.52 -12.17
N PRO A 20 0.72 8.75 -12.70
CA PRO A 20 -0.40 9.61 -12.35
C PRO A 20 -1.71 8.96 -12.78
N ARG A 21 -2.73 9.05 -11.93
CA ARG A 21 -4.06 8.49 -12.19
C ARG A 21 -5.05 9.60 -12.57
N PRO A 22 -6.06 9.35 -13.41
CA PRO A 22 -6.33 8.09 -14.08
C PRO A 22 -5.28 7.74 -15.14
N SER A 23 -5.01 6.44 -15.27
CA SER A 23 -4.19 5.89 -16.35
C SER A 23 -4.94 4.79 -17.10
N GLY A 24 -4.87 4.84 -18.44
CA GLY A 24 -5.56 3.89 -19.33
C GLY A 24 -7.05 4.17 -19.56
N ALA A 25 -7.66 3.39 -20.45
CA ALA A 25 -9.03 3.59 -20.92
C ALA A 25 -10.12 3.22 -19.89
N THR A 26 -9.78 2.41 -18.88
CA THR A 26 -10.74 1.93 -17.87
C THR A 26 -10.77 2.80 -16.62
N ASP A 27 -9.86 3.78 -16.49
CA ASP A 27 -9.80 4.68 -15.35
C ASP A 27 -10.24 6.10 -15.73
N SER A 28 -10.82 6.84 -14.78
CA SER A 28 -11.22 8.23 -14.98
C SER A 28 -11.24 8.99 -13.66
N LEU A 29 -11.08 10.31 -13.71
CA LEU A 29 -11.25 11.15 -12.52
C LEU A 29 -12.63 10.98 -11.87
N TRP A 30 -13.66 10.71 -12.68
CA TRP A 30 -14.99 10.40 -12.16
C TRP A 30 -14.99 9.14 -11.29
N LYS A 31 -14.42 8.03 -11.79
CA LYS A 31 -14.29 6.79 -11.02
C LYS A 31 -13.45 6.97 -9.75
N MET A 32 -12.42 7.81 -9.83
CA MET A 32 -11.61 8.17 -8.66
C MET A 32 -12.43 8.96 -7.63
N PHE A 33 -13.17 10.00 -8.02
CA PHE A 33 -13.96 10.76 -7.04
C PHE A 33 -15.18 9.99 -6.50
N PHE A 34 -15.72 9.07 -7.30
CA PHE A 34 -16.97 8.35 -7.03
C PHE A 34 -16.76 6.83 -7.13
N PRO A 35 -16.05 6.22 -6.16
CA PRO A 35 -15.61 4.82 -6.25
C PRO A 35 -16.71 3.78 -5.96
N LEU A 36 -17.88 4.22 -5.47
CA LEU A 36 -18.98 3.31 -5.13
C LEU A 36 -19.87 3.01 -6.35
N ALA A 37 -20.85 2.12 -6.18
CA ALA A 37 -21.88 1.95 -7.21
C ALA A 37 -22.67 3.26 -7.39
N PRO A 38 -23.19 3.56 -8.59
CA PRO A 38 -23.80 4.85 -8.91
C PRO A 38 -24.85 5.32 -7.90
N VAL A 39 -25.75 4.44 -7.47
CA VAL A 39 -26.81 4.74 -6.49
C VAL A 39 -26.22 5.27 -5.17
N PHE A 40 -25.17 4.63 -4.64
CA PHE A 40 -24.55 5.07 -3.39
C PHE A 40 -23.78 6.38 -3.55
N ASN A 41 -23.12 6.60 -4.69
CA ASN A 41 -22.46 7.88 -4.97
C ASN A 41 -23.48 9.01 -5.03
N TYR A 42 -24.58 8.85 -5.78
CA TYR A 42 -25.62 9.88 -5.88
C TYR A 42 -26.23 10.20 -4.51
N LEU A 43 -26.55 9.18 -3.71
CA LEU A 43 -27.06 9.36 -2.36
C LEU A 43 -26.08 10.13 -1.47
N LEU A 44 -24.81 9.70 -1.42
CA LEU A 44 -23.81 10.33 -0.56
C LEU A 44 -23.48 11.76 -0.98
N VAL A 45 -23.45 12.03 -2.29
CA VAL A 45 -23.25 13.39 -2.81
C VAL A 45 -24.43 14.28 -2.49
N PHE A 46 -25.66 13.80 -2.69
CA PHE A 46 -26.87 14.54 -2.32
C PHE A 46 -26.87 14.91 -0.83
N LEU A 47 -26.60 13.94 0.04
CA LEU A 47 -26.51 14.17 1.49
C LEU A 47 -25.38 15.14 1.84
N ALA A 48 -24.21 15.01 1.21
CA ALA A 48 -23.10 15.93 1.45
C ALA A 48 -23.41 17.37 1.02
N ILE A 49 -24.09 17.55 -0.12
CA ILE A 49 -24.57 18.86 -0.58
C ILE A 49 -25.58 19.43 0.42
N ALA A 50 -26.55 18.64 0.86
CA ALA A 50 -27.52 19.08 1.87
C ALA A 50 -26.82 19.52 3.17
N GLY A 51 -25.82 18.74 3.64
CA GLY A 51 -25.03 19.08 4.82
C GLY A 51 -24.18 20.34 4.65
N PHE A 52 -23.61 20.56 3.47
CA PHE A 52 -22.85 21.77 3.16
C PHE A 52 -23.74 23.02 3.09
N VAL A 53 -24.84 22.97 2.35
CA VAL A 53 -25.81 24.07 2.23
C VAL A 53 -26.44 24.38 3.60
N GLY A 54 -26.85 23.35 4.34
CA GLY A 54 -27.35 23.50 5.71
C GLY A 54 -26.33 24.12 6.65
N SER A 55 -25.05 23.82 6.47
CA SER A 55 -23.96 24.43 7.25
C SER A 55 -23.74 25.90 6.89
N ILE A 56 -23.85 26.29 5.62
CA ILE A 56 -23.77 27.70 5.20
C ILE A 56 -24.96 28.48 5.80
N GLY A 57 -26.19 27.98 5.61
CA GLY A 57 -27.40 28.65 6.11
C GLY A 57 -27.40 28.82 7.63
N LYS A 58 -26.89 27.83 8.36
CA LYS A 58 -26.77 27.85 9.83
C LYS A 58 -25.44 28.42 10.34
N LYS A 59 -24.59 28.99 9.46
CA LYS A 59 -23.27 29.56 9.79
C LYS A 59 -22.36 28.61 10.57
N ARG A 60 -22.43 27.30 10.29
CA ARG A 60 -21.56 26.29 10.89
C ARG A 60 -20.21 26.29 10.18
N PHE A 61 -19.20 26.83 10.86
CA PHE A 61 -17.83 26.95 10.33
C PHE A 61 -17.29 25.61 9.81
N LEU A 62 -17.35 24.55 10.64
CA LEU A 62 -16.76 23.25 10.30
C LEU A 62 -17.38 22.64 9.03
N GLY A 63 -18.70 22.65 8.90
CA GLY A 63 -19.36 22.12 7.70
C GLY A 63 -19.05 22.93 6.45
N THR A 64 -18.97 24.26 6.57
CA THR A 64 -18.58 25.13 5.46
C THR A 64 -17.13 24.87 5.04
N TRP A 65 -16.21 24.79 6.01
CA TRP A 65 -14.80 24.48 5.77
C TRP A 65 -14.64 23.11 5.09
N MET A 66 -15.32 22.06 5.56
CA MET A 66 -15.24 20.72 4.96
C MET A 66 -15.69 20.71 3.50
N GLY A 67 -16.76 21.44 3.15
CA GLY A 67 -17.25 21.53 1.77
C GLY A 67 -16.27 22.24 0.85
N VAL A 68 -15.79 23.42 1.25
CA VAL A 68 -14.80 24.18 0.48
C VAL A 68 -13.51 23.38 0.33
N TYR A 69 -13.01 22.80 1.42
CA TYR A 69 -11.76 22.04 1.40
C TYR A 69 -11.87 20.75 0.57
N SER A 70 -13.04 20.10 0.53
CA SER A 70 -13.28 18.95 -0.37
C SER A 70 -13.09 19.33 -1.84
N VAL A 71 -13.58 20.49 -2.26
CA VAL A 71 -13.40 20.99 -3.64
C VAL A 71 -11.93 21.30 -3.92
N ILE A 72 -11.23 21.94 -2.97
CA ILE A 72 -9.79 22.20 -3.08
C ILE A 72 -9.02 20.89 -3.25
N LEU A 73 -9.34 19.86 -2.47
CA LEU A 73 -8.70 18.54 -2.58
C LEU A 73 -8.99 17.85 -3.92
N MET A 74 -10.22 17.96 -4.45
CA MET A 74 -10.56 17.44 -5.77
C MET A 74 -9.75 18.13 -6.88
N ILE A 75 -9.58 19.45 -6.80
CA ILE A 75 -8.67 20.19 -7.69
C ILE A 75 -7.24 19.71 -7.48
N GLY A 76 -6.81 19.51 -6.23
CA GLY A 76 -5.50 18.96 -5.88
C GLY A 76 -5.22 17.61 -6.54
N VAL A 77 -6.19 16.69 -6.58
CA VAL A 77 -6.07 15.39 -7.28
C VAL A 77 -5.80 15.57 -8.78
N LYS A 78 -6.41 16.60 -9.42
CA LYS A 78 -6.18 16.91 -10.83
C LYS A 78 -4.82 17.56 -11.07
N VAL A 79 -4.45 18.52 -10.22
CA VAL A 79 -3.20 19.28 -10.38
C VAL A 79 -1.99 18.40 -10.07
N ALA A 80 -2.07 17.53 -9.06
CA ALA A 80 -1.01 16.60 -8.68
C ALA A 80 -0.78 15.45 -9.69
N GLN A 81 -1.56 15.38 -10.78
CA GLN A 81 -1.20 14.52 -11.92
C GLN A 81 0.11 14.98 -12.56
N ASN A 82 0.38 16.28 -12.51
CA ASN A 82 1.65 16.87 -12.84
C ASN A 82 2.43 17.10 -11.54
N SER A 83 3.75 17.16 -11.60
CA SER A 83 4.57 17.51 -10.44
C SER A 83 4.07 18.82 -9.81
N LEU A 84 3.91 18.83 -8.48
CA LEU A 84 3.47 20.01 -7.76
C LEU A 84 4.68 20.94 -7.57
N PRO A 85 4.53 22.27 -7.78
CA PRO A 85 5.57 23.23 -7.43
C PRO A 85 5.98 23.05 -5.96
N VAL A 86 7.29 23.10 -5.68
CA VAL A 86 7.90 22.98 -4.33
C VAL A 86 7.81 21.59 -3.68
N ILE A 87 6.71 20.86 -3.87
CA ILE A 87 6.45 19.54 -3.26
C ILE A 87 7.07 18.40 -4.10
N GLY A 88 7.18 18.58 -5.42
CA GLY A 88 7.65 17.54 -6.34
C GLY A 88 6.54 16.57 -6.75
N LEU A 89 6.92 15.35 -7.14
CA LEU A 89 6.00 14.29 -7.57
C LEU A 89 5.24 13.72 -6.37
N LEU A 90 3.97 14.12 -6.22
CA LEU A 90 3.04 13.53 -5.28
C LEU A 90 2.08 12.61 -6.05
N TRP A 91 2.10 11.31 -5.75
CA TRP A 91 1.16 10.39 -6.37
C TRP A 91 -0.28 10.78 -6.03
N ASN A 92 -1.01 11.30 -7.02
CA ASN A 92 -2.26 12.00 -6.82
C ASN A 92 -3.39 11.21 -6.13
N PRO A 93 -3.48 9.86 -6.20
CA PRO A 93 -4.43 9.09 -5.41
C PRO A 93 -4.25 9.20 -3.91
N ARG A 94 -3.07 9.60 -3.41
CA ARG A 94 -2.82 9.83 -1.96
C ARG A 94 -3.73 10.93 -1.38
N ILE A 95 -4.32 11.79 -2.21
CA ILE A 95 -5.24 12.87 -1.78
C ILE A 95 -6.69 12.36 -1.62
N LEU A 96 -7.09 11.32 -2.36
CA LEU A 96 -8.47 10.82 -2.41
C LEU A 96 -9.07 10.42 -1.04
N PRO A 97 -8.33 9.78 -0.11
CA PRO A 97 -8.88 9.43 1.20
C PRO A 97 -9.45 10.63 1.96
N PHE A 98 -8.81 11.81 1.84
CA PHE A 98 -9.30 13.04 2.47
C PHE A 98 -10.60 13.52 1.84
N VAL A 99 -10.71 13.46 0.50
CA VAL A 99 -11.96 13.79 -0.23
C VAL A 99 -13.11 12.91 0.26
N TYR A 100 -12.87 11.60 0.38
CA TYR A 100 -13.90 10.66 0.82
C TYR A 100 -14.32 10.91 2.26
N LEU A 101 -13.36 11.12 3.17
CA LEU A 101 -13.62 11.36 4.58
C LEU A 101 -14.50 12.60 4.78
N LEU A 102 -14.11 13.74 4.18
CA LEU A 102 -14.87 14.98 4.30
C LEU A 102 -16.27 14.85 3.71
N ARG A 103 -16.42 14.17 2.57
CA ARG A 103 -17.73 13.87 1.99
C ARG A 103 -18.60 13.05 2.93
N TYR A 104 -18.06 12.02 3.59
CA TYR A 104 -18.83 11.21 4.53
C TYR A 104 -19.24 11.99 5.77
N LEU A 105 -18.37 12.87 6.29
CA LEU A 105 -18.71 13.76 7.41
C LEU A 105 -19.80 14.77 7.03
N LEU A 106 -19.72 15.36 5.83
CA LEU A 106 -20.76 16.24 5.29
C LEU A 106 -22.08 15.50 5.07
N ALA A 107 -22.03 14.28 4.54
CA ALA A 107 -23.22 13.44 4.37
C ALA A 107 -23.90 13.16 5.71
N LEU A 108 -23.13 12.90 6.78
CA LEU A 108 -23.68 12.77 8.15
C LEU A 108 -24.37 14.04 8.63
N ILE A 109 -23.79 15.22 8.38
CA ILE A 109 -24.44 16.51 8.69
C ILE A 109 -25.73 16.66 7.88
N GLY A 110 -25.73 16.27 6.61
CA GLY A 110 -26.91 16.32 5.75
C GLY A 110 -28.03 15.41 6.22
N VAL A 111 -27.71 14.16 6.58
CA VAL A 111 -28.68 13.23 7.19
C VAL A 111 -29.28 13.84 8.45
N PHE A 112 -28.45 14.46 9.30
CA PHE A 112 -28.90 15.11 10.51
C PHE A 112 -29.83 16.30 10.23
N ASP A 113 -29.47 17.20 9.32
CA ASP A 113 -30.28 18.37 9.00
C ASP A 113 -31.61 17.98 8.32
N ILE A 114 -31.62 16.96 7.46
CA ILE A 114 -32.83 16.41 6.85
C ILE A 114 -33.73 15.78 7.92
N ALA A 115 -33.17 14.97 8.83
CA ALA A 115 -33.93 14.33 9.89
C ALA A 115 -34.58 15.36 10.83
N LEU A 116 -33.85 16.42 11.18
CA LEU A 116 -34.39 17.54 11.95
C LEU A 116 -35.52 18.25 11.20
N PHE A 117 -35.32 18.53 9.91
CA PHE A 117 -36.32 19.19 9.07
C PHE A 117 -37.62 18.37 9.00
N VAL A 118 -37.52 17.06 8.75
CA VAL A 118 -38.68 16.15 8.71
C VAL A 118 -39.39 16.15 10.06
N LYS A 119 -38.66 16.02 11.17
CA LYS A 119 -39.24 16.02 12.51
C LYS A 119 -39.99 17.33 12.81
N GLN A 120 -39.37 18.47 12.51
CA GLN A 120 -39.98 19.78 12.72
C GLN A 120 -41.22 19.97 11.85
N SER A 121 -41.17 19.51 10.59
CA SER A 121 -42.32 19.56 9.67
C SER A 121 -43.49 18.72 10.18
N VAL A 122 -43.23 17.49 10.63
CA VAL A 122 -44.26 16.62 11.22
C VAL A 122 -44.82 17.21 12.51
N PHE A 123 -43.98 17.83 13.36
CA PHE A 123 -44.44 18.50 14.58
C PHE A 123 -45.38 19.68 14.26
N MET A 124 -45.00 20.53 13.30
CA MET A 124 -45.81 21.68 12.88
C MET A 124 -47.14 21.25 12.25
N GLN A 125 -47.14 20.18 11.46
CA GLN A 125 -48.38 19.61 10.92
C GLN A 125 -49.32 19.09 12.01
N ARG A 126 -48.77 18.45 13.05
CA ARG A 126 -49.55 17.93 14.18
C ARG A 126 -49.99 19.00 15.17
N ASN A 127 -49.26 20.12 15.25
CA ASN A 127 -49.52 21.20 16.19
C ASN A 127 -49.49 22.56 15.46
N PRO A 128 -50.55 22.89 14.71
CA PRO A 128 -50.63 24.16 13.99
C PRO A 128 -50.54 25.35 14.97
N GLY A 129 -49.72 26.36 14.66
CA GLY A 129 -49.57 27.57 15.47
C GLY A 129 -48.60 27.46 16.65
N VAL A 130 -48.03 26.29 16.91
CA VAL A 130 -47.01 26.10 17.96
C VAL A 130 -45.61 26.13 17.35
N ILE A 131 -44.75 27.03 17.85
CA ILE A 131 -43.34 27.09 17.43
C ILE A 131 -42.64 25.80 17.90
N PRO A 132 -42.01 25.02 17.01
CA PRO A 132 -41.33 23.80 17.40
C PRO A 132 -40.21 24.11 18.39
N PRO A 133 -40.10 23.36 19.51
CA PRO A 133 -39.07 23.58 20.49
C PRO A 133 -37.68 23.35 19.89
N GLU A 134 -36.67 24.09 20.36
CA GLU A 134 -35.30 23.87 19.92
C GLU A 134 -34.90 22.40 20.15
N PRO A 135 -34.20 21.77 19.18
CA PRO A 135 -33.79 20.38 19.32
C PRO A 135 -32.83 20.22 20.51
N ARG A 136 -33.34 19.66 21.61
CA ARG A 136 -32.55 19.36 22.82
C ARG A 136 -31.58 18.19 22.58
N LEU A 137 -30.44 18.18 23.28
CA LEU A 137 -29.42 17.10 23.32
C LEU A 137 -29.95 15.63 23.29
N PRO A 138 -31.05 15.24 23.95
CA PRO A 138 -31.56 13.85 23.88
C PRO A 138 -32.03 13.40 22.49
N VAL A 139 -32.38 14.33 21.60
CA VAL A 139 -32.68 13.99 20.19
C VAL A 139 -31.40 13.64 19.44
N PHE A 140 -30.31 14.31 19.77
CA PHE A 140 -28.99 14.06 19.21
C PHE A 140 -28.47 12.66 19.61
N THR A 141 -28.64 12.27 20.87
CA THR A 141 -28.26 10.92 21.33
C THR A 141 -29.12 9.83 20.70
N ALA A 142 -30.43 10.03 20.52
CA ALA A 142 -31.31 9.05 19.88
C ALA A 142 -31.01 8.83 18.38
N VAL A 143 -30.74 9.91 17.64
CA VAL A 143 -30.34 9.84 16.22
C VAL A 143 -28.96 9.18 16.09
N LEU A 144 -27.99 9.59 16.91
CA LEU A 144 -26.68 8.95 16.94
C LEU A 144 -26.77 7.47 17.30
N ALA A 145 -27.57 7.11 18.30
CA ALA A 145 -27.79 5.71 18.67
C ALA A 145 -28.40 4.93 17.52
N SER A 146 -29.39 5.48 16.82
CA SER A 146 -30.04 4.82 15.68
C SER A 146 -29.08 4.64 14.50
N VAL A 147 -28.27 5.66 14.18
CA VAL A 147 -27.22 5.57 13.15
C VAL A 147 -26.14 4.58 13.56
N SER A 148 -25.74 4.57 14.84
CA SER A 148 -24.73 3.65 15.36
C SER A 148 -25.22 2.20 15.31
N VAL A 149 -26.46 1.95 15.72
CA VAL A 149 -27.11 0.64 15.60
C VAL A 149 -27.22 0.23 14.14
N PHE A 150 -27.63 1.14 13.24
CA PHE A 150 -27.68 0.86 11.80
C PHE A 150 -26.29 0.50 11.25
N CYS A 151 -25.26 1.27 11.57
CA CYS A 151 -23.88 0.98 11.19
C CYS A 151 -23.40 -0.36 11.74
N LEU A 152 -23.69 -0.67 13.02
CA LEU A 152 -23.36 -1.95 13.63
C LEU A 152 -24.10 -3.11 12.96
N VAL A 153 -25.36 -2.92 12.56
CA VAL A 153 -26.11 -3.93 11.79
C VAL A 153 -25.48 -4.13 10.42
N VAL A 154 -25.17 -3.06 9.69
CA VAL A 154 -24.50 -3.14 8.38
C VAL A 154 -23.14 -3.84 8.51
N ILE A 155 -22.33 -3.48 9.51
CA ILE A 155 -21.05 -4.13 9.79
C ILE A 155 -21.29 -5.61 10.12
N GLY A 156 -22.21 -5.91 11.04
CA GLY A 156 -22.54 -7.29 11.41
C GLY A 156 -22.99 -8.14 10.23
N VAL A 157 -23.82 -7.61 9.31
CA VAL A 157 -24.19 -8.30 8.05
C VAL A 157 -22.94 -8.55 7.21
N ARG A 158 -22.10 -7.54 7.03
CA ARG A 158 -20.90 -7.63 6.17
C ARG A 158 -19.84 -8.58 6.73
N TYR A 159 -19.68 -8.66 8.04
CA TYR A 159 -18.75 -9.59 8.71
C TYR A 159 -19.40 -10.92 9.09
N GLN A 160 -20.69 -11.11 8.79
CA GLN A 160 -21.46 -12.30 9.13
C GLN A 160 -21.48 -12.60 10.64
N SER A 161 -21.48 -11.56 11.49
CA SER A 161 -21.31 -11.66 12.95
C SER A 161 -22.53 -11.18 13.75
N LEU A 162 -23.70 -10.98 13.12
CA LEU A 162 -24.91 -10.64 13.84
C LEU A 162 -25.35 -11.78 14.79
N PRO A 163 -25.81 -11.43 15.99
CA PRO A 163 -26.30 -12.41 16.95
C PRO A 163 -27.53 -13.13 16.38
N GLY A 164 -27.56 -14.47 16.53
CA GLY A 164 -28.65 -15.32 16.05
C GLY A 164 -28.72 -15.51 14.53
N ALA A 165 -27.75 -14.99 13.78
CA ALA A 165 -27.67 -15.24 12.34
C ALA A 165 -27.08 -16.62 12.04
N ARG A 166 -27.44 -17.18 10.89
CA ARG A 166 -26.97 -18.50 10.43
C ARG A 166 -26.60 -18.48 8.95
N ILE A 167 -25.73 -19.42 8.58
CA ILE A 167 -25.39 -19.65 7.17
C ILE A 167 -26.28 -20.80 6.68
N GLU A 168 -27.08 -20.54 5.65
CA GLU A 168 -27.85 -21.56 4.94
C GLU A 168 -27.14 -21.86 3.61
N SER A 169 -26.84 -23.13 3.35
CA SER A 169 -26.23 -23.57 2.09
C SER A 169 -27.21 -24.46 1.32
N THR A 170 -27.49 -24.09 0.08
CA THR A 170 -28.18 -24.92 -0.92
C THR A 170 -27.14 -25.42 -1.93
N ALA A 171 -27.45 -26.47 -2.70
CA ALA A 171 -26.56 -27.08 -3.69
C ALA A 171 -25.84 -26.10 -4.64
N THR A 172 -26.41 -24.90 -4.87
CA THR A 172 -25.89 -23.89 -5.79
C THR A 172 -25.60 -22.52 -5.16
N LYS A 173 -25.96 -22.28 -3.88
CA LYS A 173 -25.79 -20.96 -3.26
C LYS A 173 -25.72 -21.02 -1.74
N THR A 174 -24.79 -20.25 -1.18
CA THR A 174 -24.68 -20.01 0.26
C THR A 174 -25.20 -18.61 0.60
N SER A 175 -26.10 -18.51 1.58
CA SER A 175 -26.72 -17.25 2.01
C SER A 175 -26.55 -17.03 3.52
N TYR A 176 -26.33 -15.77 3.91
CA TYR A 176 -26.30 -15.35 5.31
C TYR A 176 -27.69 -14.87 5.72
N VAL A 177 -28.28 -15.51 6.73
CA VAL A 177 -29.67 -15.30 7.13
C VAL A 177 -29.72 -14.72 8.54
N TRP A 178 -30.42 -13.59 8.69
CA TRP A 178 -30.68 -12.96 9.98
C TRP A 178 -32.18 -12.65 10.10
N GLY A 179 -32.89 -13.49 10.86
CA GLY A 179 -34.35 -13.44 10.95
C GLY A 179 -35.00 -13.58 9.56
N PRO A 180 -35.85 -12.64 9.12
CA PRO A 180 -36.50 -12.68 7.81
C PRO A 180 -35.59 -12.23 6.65
N PHE A 181 -34.41 -11.69 6.94
CA PHE A 181 -33.52 -11.10 5.93
C PHE A 181 -32.50 -12.10 5.42
N LYS A 182 -32.32 -12.16 4.10
CA LYS A 182 -31.31 -13.00 3.42
C LYS A 182 -30.31 -12.12 2.67
N PHE A 183 -29.03 -12.32 2.96
CA PHE A 183 -27.92 -11.60 2.36
C PHE A 183 -26.98 -12.58 1.62
N PRO A 184 -26.23 -12.13 0.60
CA PRO A 184 -25.19 -12.94 -0.03
C PRO A 184 -24.13 -13.39 1.00
N SER A 185 -23.72 -14.66 0.97
CA SER A 185 -22.65 -15.15 1.85
C SER A 185 -21.27 -14.79 1.30
N SER A 186 -20.93 -13.51 1.35
CA SER A 186 -19.58 -13.01 1.04
C SER A 186 -19.14 -12.14 2.21
N ARG A 187 -18.24 -12.64 3.06
CA ARG A 187 -17.66 -11.83 4.14
C ARG A 187 -16.96 -10.61 3.56
N ALA A 188 -16.95 -9.53 4.32
CA ALA A 188 -16.24 -8.32 3.97
C ALA A 188 -14.78 -8.63 3.63
N PHE A 189 -14.25 -7.97 2.58
CA PHE A 189 -12.84 -8.04 2.21
C PHE A 189 -11.90 -7.80 3.40
N SER A 190 -12.31 -6.94 4.34
CA SER A 190 -11.56 -6.65 5.56
C SER A 190 -11.49 -7.82 6.55
N ASP A 191 -12.41 -8.78 6.58
CA ASP A 191 -12.27 -9.99 7.42
C ASP A 191 -11.15 -10.88 6.86
N GLY A 192 -11.18 -11.12 5.55
CA GLY A 192 -10.12 -11.86 4.86
C GLY A 192 -8.77 -11.18 4.99
N TRP A 193 -8.70 -9.87 4.74
CA TRP A 193 -7.46 -9.09 4.86
C TRP A 193 -6.97 -9.01 6.31
N ALA A 194 -7.83 -8.71 7.29
CA ALA A 194 -7.40 -8.61 8.69
C ALA A 194 -6.97 -9.97 9.22
N ARG A 195 -7.77 -11.02 9.03
CA ARG A 195 -7.39 -12.39 9.41
C ARG A 195 -6.09 -12.81 8.75
N TRP A 196 -5.89 -12.45 7.48
CA TRP A 196 -4.64 -12.70 6.78
C TRP A 196 -3.45 -11.98 7.42
N ASN A 197 -3.55 -10.69 7.75
CA ASN A 197 -2.41 -9.97 8.32
C ASN A 197 -2.17 -10.31 9.80
N PHE A 198 -3.23 -10.57 10.58
CA PHE A 198 -3.15 -10.82 12.02
C PHE A 198 -2.98 -12.29 12.41
N SER A 199 -3.10 -13.25 11.47
CA SER A 199 -2.80 -14.66 11.77
C SER A 199 -1.32 -14.92 12.08
N GLY A 200 -0.43 -13.94 11.83
CA GLY A 200 1.01 -14.12 11.89
C GLY A 200 1.55 -15.00 10.77
N TYR A 201 2.87 -15.21 10.77
CA TYR A 201 3.55 -16.14 9.86
C TYR A 201 3.20 -17.59 10.23
N GLU A 202 3.11 -17.87 11.53
CA GLU A 202 2.82 -19.17 12.14
C GLU A 202 1.41 -19.68 11.79
N GLY A 203 0.46 -18.77 11.56
CA GLY A 203 -0.89 -19.10 11.12
C GLY A 203 -1.02 -19.41 9.62
N LYS A 204 0.07 -19.36 8.85
CA LYS A 204 0.07 -19.65 7.41
C LYS A 204 0.29 -21.13 7.13
N GLY A 205 -0.42 -21.66 6.14
CA GLY A 205 -0.21 -23.05 5.69
C GLY A 205 1.22 -23.33 5.22
N ALA A 206 1.90 -22.32 4.66
CA ALA A 206 3.29 -22.41 4.23
C ALA A 206 4.30 -21.96 5.30
N TYR A 207 3.91 -21.87 6.59
CA TYR A 207 4.80 -21.43 7.66
C TYR A 207 6.08 -22.27 7.74
N LYS A 208 5.96 -23.60 7.63
CA LYS A 208 7.12 -24.50 7.69
C LYS A 208 8.17 -24.14 6.63
N GLU A 209 7.75 -23.90 5.39
CA GLU A 209 8.65 -23.53 4.28
C GLU A 209 9.36 -22.19 4.56
N TYR A 210 8.62 -21.19 5.06
CA TYR A 210 9.20 -19.90 5.47
C TYR A 210 10.18 -20.05 6.65
N HIS A 211 9.79 -20.80 7.68
CA HIS A 211 10.63 -21.06 8.84
C HIS A 211 11.93 -21.77 8.44
N ASP A 212 11.85 -22.78 7.58
CA ASP A 212 13.01 -23.58 7.18
C ASP A 212 14.00 -22.76 6.33
N VAL A 213 13.52 -21.86 5.46
CA VAL A 213 14.43 -20.97 4.71
C VAL A 213 15.09 -19.92 5.60
N VAL A 214 14.35 -19.35 6.55
CA VAL A 214 14.91 -18.42 7.55
C VAL A 214 15.95 -19.13 8.41
N GLN A 215 15.68 -20.36 8.84
CA GLN A 215 16.62 -21.15 9.63
C GLN A 215 17.84 -21.57 8.83
N ALA A 216 17.71 -21.89 7.53
CA ALA A 216 18.85 -22.15 6.66
C ALA A 216 19.78 -20.93 6.55
N MET A 217 19.21 -19.74 6.33
CA MET A 217 19.98 -18.49 6.32
C MET A 217 20.66 -18.22 7.66
N LYS A 218 19.97 -18.47 8.78
CA LYS A 218 20.56 -18.35 10.12
C LYS A 218 21.77 -19.29 10.29
N THR A 219 21.63 -20.56 9.90
CA THR A 219 22.71 -21.56 9.96
C THR A 219 23.91 -21.14 9.10
N LEU A 220 23.67 -20.61 7.89
CA LEU A 220 24.74 -20.06 7.05
C LEU A 220 25.44 -18.86 7.73
N GLY A 221 24.66 -17.97 8.35
CA GLY A 221 25.19 -16.82 9.10
C GLY A 221 26.03 -17.21 10.31
N GLU A 222 25.69 -18.29 11.00
CA GLU A 222 26.42 -18.82 12.16
C GLU A 222 27.63 -19.70 11.77
N SER A 223 27.74 -20.09 10.49
CA SER A 223 28.85 -20.91 9.99
C SER A 223 30.16 -20.14 9.93
N GLN A 224 31.26 -20.77 10.34
CA GLN A 224 32.61 -20.22 10.19
C GLN A 224 33.07 -20.18 8.73
N THR A 225 32.51 -21.03 7.86
CA THR A 225 32.90 -21.10 6.43
C THR A 225 32.17 -20.04 5.61
N HIS A 226 30.90 -19.81 5.91
CA HIS A 226 30.06 -18.83 5.21
C HIS A 226 30.00 -17.55 6.04
N GLY A 227 29.14 -17.47 7.06
CA GLY A 227 29.09 -16.35 7.99
C GLY A 227 28.16 -15.22 7.53
N CYS A 228 28.25 -14.06 8.16
CA CYS A 228 27.32 -12.96 7.94
C CYS A 228 27.41 -12.35 6.52
N GLY A 229 26.32 -11.71 6.07
CA GLY A 229 26.24 -11.07 4.76
C GLY A 229 24.83 -10.60 4.40
N ARG A 230 24.71 -9.73 3.40
CA ARG A 230 23.40 -9.32 2.87
C ARG A 230 22.84 -10.38 1.92
N ALA A 231 21.54 -10.61 2.00
CA ALA A 231 20.79 -11.50 1.12
C ALA A 231 19.85 -10.72 0.20
N LEU A 232 19.75 -11.18 -1.04
CA LEU A 232 18.74 -10.81 -2.01
C LEU A 232 17.94 -12.06 -2.38
N TRP A 233 16.62 -11.98 -2.39
CA TRP A 233 15.77 -13.08 -2.81
C TRP A 233 15.09 -12.78 -4.14
N GLU A 234 14.75 -13.84 -4.86
CA GLU A 234 13.94 -13.75 -6.06
C GLU A 234 12.56 -13.15 -5.75
N ASN A 235 12.17 -12.13 -6.52
CA ASN A 235 10.84 -11.56 -6.50
C ASN A 235 9.85 -12.51 -7.16
N ASN A 236 8.84 -12.96 -6.41
CA ASN A 236 7.76 -13.78 -6.94
C ASN A 236 6.45 -13.56 -6.18
N GLY A 237 5.32 -13.47 -6.89
CA GLY A 237 3.99 -13.27 -6.30
C GLY A 237 3.50 -14.46 -5.45
N GLU A 238 3.96 -15.68 -5.73
CA GLU A 238 3.65 -16.89 -4.97
C GLU A 238 4.10 -16.78 -3.51
N LEU A 239 5.17 -16.00 -3.24
CA LEU A 239 5.69 -15.77 -1.89
C LEU A 239 4.64 -15.17 -0.95
N ASN A 240 3.56 -14.59 -1.48
CA ASN A 240 2.41 -14.21 -0.68
C ASN A 240 1.85 -15.38 0.16
N LYS A 241 2.09 -16.65 -0.20
CA LYS A 241 1.72 -17.81 0.64
C LYS A 241 2.28 -17.77 2.06
N TYR A 242 3.36 -17.02 2.30
CA TYR A 242 3.92 -16.76 3.63
C TYR A 242 3.22 -15.62 4.39
N GLY A 243 2.16 -15.02 3.82
CA GLY A 243 1.46 -13.86 4.36
C GLY A 243 1.80 -12.55 3.65
N THR A 244 2.96 -12.46 3.01
CA THR A 244 3.39 -11.31 2.22
C THR A 244 4.53 -11.73 1.29
N THR A 245 4.63 -11.14 0.10
CA THR A 245 5.78 -11.33 -0.79
C THR A 245 7.08 -10.74 -0.23
N MET A 246 6.98 -9.94 0.83
CA MET A 246 8.09 -9.21 1.47
C MET A 246 8.59 -9.90 2.75
N GLY A 247 8.20 -11.15 3.03
CA GLY A 247 8.49 -11.81 4.31
C GLY A 247 9.98 -11.86 4.65
N LEU A 248 10.84 -12.03 3.62
CA LEU A 248 12.29 -12.12 3.76
C LEU A 248 12.97 -10.77 4.09
N MET A 249 12.25 -9.64 4.07
CA MET A 249 12.72 -8.39 4.66
C MET A 249 13.07 -8.53 6.16
N LEU A 250 12.48 -9.52 6.84
CA LEU A 250 12.69 -9.78 8.26
C LEU A 250 13.88 -10.71 8.54
N LEU A 251 14.66 -11.15 7.55
CA LEU A 251 15.89 -11.91 7.80
C LEU A 251 16.77 -11.29 8.91
N PRO A 252 17.03 -9.97 8.94
CA PRO A 252 17.82 -9.35 9.99
C PRO A 252 17.21 -9.53 11.39
N PHE A 253 15.88 -9.54 11.50
CA PHE A 253 15.21 -9.76 12.79
C PHE A 253 15.45 -11.20 13.28
N TRP A 254 15.28 -12.20 12.41
CA TRP A 254 15.42 -13.61 12.77
C TRP A 254 16.87 -14.05 12.98
N THR A 255 17.82 -13.44 12.28
CA THR A 255 19.25 -13.78 12.34
C THR A 255 20.06 -12.80 13.19
N LYS A 256 19.41 -11.98 14.03
CA LYS A 256 20.07 -10.97 14.90
C LYS A 256 21.02 -10.04 14.14
N GLY A 257 20.64 -9.65 12.93
CA GLY A 257 21.40 -8.75 12.06
C GLY A 257 22.55 -9.39 11.27
N CYS A 258 22.89 -10.67 11.51
CA CYS A 258 23.98 -11.34 10.79
C CYS A 258 23.68 -11.52 9.30
N ILE A 259 22.48 -12.03 8.96
CA ILE A 259 21.98 -12.00 7.58
C ILE A 259 21.18 -10.72 7.37
N GLY A 260 21.74 -9.81 6.59
CA GLY A 260 21.07 -8.60 6.15
C GLY A 260 20.04 -8.91 5.07
N SER A 261 19.03 -8.04 4.91
CA SER A 261 18.13 -8.06 3.77
C SER A 261 18.46 -6.87 2.87
N MET A 262 18.61 -7.09 1.56
CA MET A 262 18.85 -6.01 0.60
C MET A 262 17.62 -5.10 0.43
N GLU A 263 16.40 -5.67 0.51
CA GLU A 263 15.16 -4.89 0.50
C GLU A 263 14.65 -4.67 1.93
N GLY A 264 14.06 -3.50 2.20
CA GLY A 264 13.45 -3.18 3.49
C GLY A 264 12.28 -2.22 3.31
N LEU A 265 11.41 -2.14 4.32
CA LEU A 265 10.10 -1.46 4.22
C LEU A 265 10.18 0.01 3.75
N TYR A 266 11.22 0.74 4.12
CA TYR A 266 11.40 2.16 3.82
C TYR A 266 12.26 2.43 2.57
N PHE A 267 12.18 1.58 1.55
CA PHE A 267 12.96 1.76 0.31
C PHE A 267 12.65 3.10 -0.40
N GLU A 268 11.46 3.70 -0.27
CA GLU A 268 11.18 5.04 -0.86
C GLU A 268 12.12 6.15 -0.34
N ALA A 269 12.79 5.94 0.80
CA ALA A 269 13.75 6.89 1.37
C ALA A 269 15.22 6.52 1.11
N ALA A 270 15.49 5.40 0.42
CA ALA A 270 16.85 4.94 0.18
C ALA A 270 17.34 5.32 -1.23
N GLY A 271 18.54 5.91 -1.30
CA GLY A 271 19.19 6.22 -2.57
C GLY A 271 19.59 4.98 -3.37
N THR A 272 19.65 3.80 -2.73
CA THR A 272 19.96 2.52 -3.38
C THR A 272 18.77 1.85 -4.06
N THR A 273 17.56 2.39 -3.93
CA THR A 273 16.32 1.74 -4.37
C THR A 273 16.25 1.40 -5.86
N PRO A 274 16.64 2.29 -6.79
CA PRO A 274 16.70 1.95 -8.21
C PRO A 274 17.65 0.77 -8.49
N TYR A 275 18.83 0.80 -7.88
CA TYR A 275 19.86 -0.24 -8.00
C TYR A 275 19.40 -1.58 -7.44
N HIS A 276 18.71 -1.56 -6.29
CA HIS A 276 18.09 -2.75 -5.72
C HIS A 276 17.10 -3.39 -6.70
N PHE A 277 16.16 -2.61 -7.24
CA PHE A 277 15.11 -3.18 -8.08
C PHE A 277 15.63 -3.72 -9.42
N VAL A 278 16.67 -3.13 -10.02
CA VAL A 278 17.30 -3.76 -11.21
C VAL A 278 18.09 -5.03 -10.84
N SER A 279 18.66 -5.09 -9.63
CA SER A 279 19.34 -6.28 -9.11
C SER A 279 18.36 -7.42 -8.85
N ALA A 280 17.25 -7.11 -8.19
CA ALA A 280 16.16 -8.06 -7.96
C ALA A 280 15.60 -8.57 -9.28
N ALA A 281 15.41 -7.71 -10.29
CA ALA A 281 14.97 -8.13 -11.62
C ALA A 281 15.97 -9.10 -12.29
N ALA A 282 17.27 -8.77 -12.26
CA ALA A 282 18.32 -9.63 -12.82
C ALA A 282 18.36 -11.03 -12.19
N LEU A 283 17.95 -11.15 -10.93
CA LEU A 283 17.94 -12.40 -10.17
C LEU A 283 16.53 -12.92 -9.90
N SER A 284 15.55 -12.56 -10.75
CA SER A 284 14.20 -13.11 -10.68
C SER A 284 13.75 -13.56 -12.06
N LYS A 285 12.96 -14.64 -12.15
CA LYS A 285 12.28 -15.01 -13.39
C LYS A 285 11.55 -13.83 -14.02
N GLN A 286 10.79 -13.10 -13.20
CA GLN A 286 10.09 -11.87 -13.58
C GLN A 286 9.79 -11.04 -12.33
N SER A 287 10.32 -9.82 -12.28
CA SER A 287 10.06 -8.87 -11.20
C SER A 287 8.91 -7.89 -11.52
N SER A 288 8.28 -7.36 -10.46
CA SER A 288 7.21 -6.36 -10.55
C SER A 288 7.66 -4.99 -11.06
N ASN A 289 8.96 -4.68 -11.00
CA ASN A 289 9.60 -3.48 -11.54
C ASN A 289 8.89 -2.16 -11.12
N PRO A 290 8.85 -1.84 -9.81
CA PRO A 290 8.00 -0.78 -9.30
C PRO A 290 8.56 0.64 -9.52
N VAL A 291 9.84 0.79 -9.89
CA VAL A 291 10.43 2.09 -10.22
C VAL A 291 10.35 2.29 -11.73
N ARG A 292 9.65 3.33 -12.18
CA ARG A 292 9.48 3.56 -13.62
C ARG A 292 10.73 4.19 -14.23
N GLU A 293 10.78 4.14 -15.56
CA GLU A 293 11.87 4.73 -16.37
C GLU A 293 13.26 4.12 -16.12
N LEU A 294 13.30 2.91 -15.55
CA LEU A 294 14.49 2.08 -15.50
C LEU A 294 14.43 1.01 -16.59
N ARG A 295 15.61 0.62 -17.07
CA ARG A 295 15.77 -0.56 -17.93
C ARG A 295 15.96 -1.78 -17.03
N TYR A 296 15.11 -2.78 -17.18
CA TYR A 296 15.16 -4.01 -16.40
C TYR A 296 15.55 -5.19 -17.29
N ASP A 297 16.53 -5.98 -16.84
CA ASP A 297 16.95 -7.22 -17.49
C ASP A 297 16.56 -8.39 -16.60
N ASN A 298 15.42 -9.03 -16.85
CA ASN A 298 14.94 -10.12 -16.00
C ASN A 298 15.75 -11.42 -16.20
N ASN A 299 15.98 -12.15 -15.11
CA ASN A 299 16.57 -13.49 -15.09
C ASN A 299 17.91 -13.58 -15.87
N ASN A 300 18.83 -12.68 -15.54
CA ASN A 300 20.19 -12.60 -16.08
C ASN A 300 21.20 -12.69 -14.92
N PRO A 301 21.60 -13.91 -14.49
CA PRO A 301 22.45 -14.09 -13.31
C PRO A 301 23.84 -13.47 -13.48
N LYS A 302 24.37 -13.42 -14.71
CA LYS A 302 25.64 -12.74 -15.01
C LYS A 302 25.61 -11.26 -14.62
N LEU A 303 24.53 -10.55 -14.99
CA LEU A 303 24.32 -9.17 -14.52
C LEU A 303 24.05 -9.13 -13.02
N GLY A 304 23.23 -10.06 -12.52
CA GLY A 304 22.90 -10.22 -11.11
C GLY A 304 24.13 -10.29 -10.21
N VAL A 305 25.12 -11.12 -10.53
CA VAL A 305 26.37 -11.26 -9.77
C VAL A 305 27.15 -9.94 -9.72
N ARG A 306 27.28 -9.22 -10.84
CA ARG A 306 27.96 -7.91 -10.84
C ARG A 306 27.24 -6.91 -9.94
N TYR A 307 25.91 -6.88 -10.01
CA TYR A 307 25.10 -6.02 -9.16
C TYR A 307 25.21 -6.39 -7.69
N MET A 308 25.23 -7.70 -7.38
CA MET A 308 25.46 -8.20 -6.04
C MET A 308 26.80 -7.73 -5.48
N ARG A 309 27.90 -7.82 -6.25
CA ARG A 309 29.21 -7.29 -5.83
C ARG A 309 29.17 -5.80 -5.55
N SER A 310 28.61 -5.03 -6.48
CA SER A 310 28.50 -3.57 -6.38
C SER A 310 27.65 -3.11 -5.19
N LEU A 311 26.64 -3.90 -4.83
CA LEU A 311 25.77 -3.67 -3.69
C LEU A 311 26.17 -4.50 -2.47
N GLY A 312 27.39 -5.06 -2.39
CA GLY A 312 27.85 -5.87 -1.26
C GLY A 312 26.81 -6.91 -0.76
N ILE A 313 26.14 -7.58 -1.69
CA ILE A 313 25.17 -8.66 -1.46
C ILE A 313 25.94 -9.97 -1.58
N ARG A 314 25.91 -10.78 -0.53
CA ARG A 314 26.66 -12.04 -0.44
C ARG A 314 25.83 -13.24 -0.87
N TYR A 315 24.57 -13.26 -0.46
CA TYR A 315 23.68 -14.39 -0.67
C TYR A 315 22.58 -14.05 -1.67
N TYR A 316 22.33 -14.97 -2.61
CA TYR A 316 21.18 -14.95 -3.48
C TYR A 316 20.27 -16.14 -3.18
N MET A 317 18.99 -15.88 -2.94
CA MET A 317 17.98 -16.90 -2.65
C MET A 317 17.08 -17.06 -3.87
N ALA A 318 17.32 -18.09 -4.68
CA ALA A 318 16.53 -18.44 -5.86
C ALA A 318 15.32 -19.31 -5.47
N PHE A 319 14.19 -19.15 -6.15
CA PHE A 319 12.93 -19.82 -5.82
C PHE A 319 12.32 -20.57 -7.00
N THR A 320 12.22 -19.95 -8.17
CA THR A 320 11.60 -20.56 -9.35
C THR A 320 12.57 -21.50 -10.04
N PRO A 321 12.08 -22.61 -10.64
CA PRO A 321 12.93 -23.50 -11.43
C PRO A 321 13.73 -22.79 -12.51
N GLU A 322 13.16 -21.75 -13.14
CA GLU A 322 13.84 -20.97 -14.18
C GLU A 322 14.97 -20.09 -13.64
N ALA A 323 14.81 -19.50 -12.45
CA ALA A 323 15.87 -18.72 -11.83
C ALA A 323 16.97 -19.62 -11.25
N VAL A 324 16.59 -20.74 -10.63
CA VAL A 324 17.50 -21.79 -10.15
C VAL A 324 18.33 -22.36 -11.30
N SER A 325 17.68 -22.76 -12.40
CA SER A 325 18.37 -23.33 -13.56
C SER A 325 19.40 -22.37 -14.17
N LYS A 326 19.11 -21.07 -14.22
CA LYS A 326 20.08 -20.08 -14.72
C LYS A 326 21.19 -19.81 -13.71
N ALA A 327 20.85 -19.66 -12.44
CA ALA A 327 21.83 -19.45 -11.37
C ALA A 327 22.86 -20.58 -11.31
N ALA A 328 22.41 -21.83 -11.45
CA ALA A 328 23.28 -23.01 -11.48
C ALA A 328 24.29 -23.02 -12.65
N THR A 329 24.07 -22.22 -13.70
CA THR A 329 25.01 -22.11 -14.84
C THR A 329 26.01 -20.96 -14.69
N GLU A 330 25.84 -20.08 -13.69
CA GLU A 330 26.71 -18.94 -13.46
C GLU A 330 27.86 -19.33 -12.50
N PRO A 331 29.13 -19.37 -12.96
CA PRO A 331 30.24 -19.91 -12.17
C PRO A 331 30.49 -19.20 -10.84
N ASP A 332 30.13 -17.93 -10.75
CA ASP A 332 30.31 -17.12 -9.55
C ASP A 332 29.26 -17.40 -8.47
N LEU A 333 28.12 -18.02 -8.81
CA LEU A 333 27.06 -18.39 -7.87
C LEU A 333 27.31 -19.82 -7.36
N LYS A 334 27.90 -19.95 -6.18
CA LYS A 334 28.13 -21.25 -5.55
C LYS A 334 26.94 -21.63 -4.69
N GLU A 335 26.27 -22.74 -5.00
CA GLU A 335 25.17 -23.23 -4.17
C GLU A 335 25.73 -23.69 -2.80
N VAL A 336 25.14 -23.18 -1.71
CA VAL A 336 25.59 -23.44 -0.33
C VAL A 336 24.52 -24.07 0.54
N ALA A 337 23.24 -23.99 0.14
CA ALA A 337 22.15 -24.65 0.83
C ALA A 337 20.92 -24.78 -0.07
N THR A 338 20.10 -25.80 0.20
CA THR A 338 18.80 -26.02 -0.44
C THR A 338 17.77 -26.38 0.61
N THR A 339 16.59 -25.76 0.56
CA THR A 339 15.51 -25.97 1.54
C THR A 339 14.14 -25.72 0.91
N GLY A 340 13.35 -26.78 0.77
CA GLY A 340 12.11 -26.73 0.00
C GLY A 340 12.38 -26.27 -1.44
N PRO A 341 11.66 -25.25 -1.96
CA PRO A 341 11.92 -24.70 -3.30
C PRO A 341 13.11 -23.73 -3.35
N TRP A 342 13.70 -23.37 -2.21
CA TRP A 342 14.77 -22.39 -2.15
C TRP A 342 16.13 -23.01 -2.40
N HIS A 343 16.88 -22.44 -3.36
CA HIS A 343 18.29 -22.68 -3.57
C HIS A 343 19.07 -21.41 -3.18
N ILE A 344 20.01 -21.55 -2.27
CA ILE A 344 20.79 -20.44 -1.73
C ILE A 344 22.18 -20.49 -2.34
N TYR A 345 22.54 -19.43 -3.03
CA TYR A 345 23.84 -19.23 -3.65
C TYR A 345 24.64 -18.18 -2.88
N GLU A 346 25.94 -18.40 -2.78
CA GLU A 346 26.92 -17.46 -2.25
C GLU A 346 27.86 -17.00 -3.37
N ILE A 347 28.16 -15.70 -3.40
CA ILE A 347 29.26 -15.18 -4.21
C ILE A 347 30.46 -14.83 -3.33
N ALA A 348 31.66 -14.99 -3.87
CA ALA A 348 32.89 -14.56 -3.22
C ALA A 348 33.13 -13.05 -3.37
N ASP A 349 34.07 -12.51 -2.59
CA ASP A 349 34.64 -11.16 -2.75
C ASP A 349 33.62 -10.02 -2.65
N THR A 350 32.70 -10.11 -1.69
CA THR A 350 31.77 -9.02 -1.39
C THR A 350 32.27 -8.17 -0.25
N THR A 351 32.35 -6.86 -0.47
CA THR A 351 32.62 -5.88 0.59
C THR A 351 31.52 -4.83 0.65
N LEU A 352 31.24 -4.34 1.86
CA LEU A 352 30.34 -3.19 2.06
C LEU A 352 31.09 -1.86 1.91
N VAL A 353 32.38 -1.86 2.21
CA VAL A 353 33.23 -0.66 2.24
C VAL A 353 34.58 -1.03 1.66
N GLU A 354 35.02 -0.27 0.66
CA GLU A 354 36.32 -0.44 0.02
C GLU A 354 37.05 0.89 -0.07
N PRO A 355 38.41 0.88 0.00
CA PRO A 355 39.19 2.07 -0.25
C PRO A 355 39.13 2.44 -1.74
N LEU A 356 39.11 3.74 -2.04
CA LEU A 356 39.23 4.23 -3.41
C LEU A 356 40.63 3.91 -3.94
N ASN A 357 40.70 3.17 -5.04
CA ASN A 357 41.95 2.85 -5.75
C ASN A 357 42.24 3.80 -6.92
N VAL A 358 41.28 4.66 -7.28
CA VAL A 358 41.38 5.64 -8.36
C VAL A 358 40.84 7.00 -7.90
N GLN A 359 41.26 8.05 -8.59
CA GLN A 359 40.76 9.41 -8.33
C GLN A 359 39.29 9.52 -8.81
N PRO A 360 38.36 9.97 -7.94
CA PRO A 360 36.97 10.17 -8.34
C PRO A 360 36.80 11.21 -9.44
N VAL A 361 35.92 10.93 -10.39
CA VAL A 361 35.52 11.90 -11.42
C VAL A 361 34.50 12.86 -10.83
N VAL A 362 34.73 14.17 -10.99
CA VAL A 362 33.78 15.21 -10.61
C VAL A 362 32.77 15.40 -11.74
N VAL A 363 31.51 15.06 -11.48
CA VAL A 363 30.41 15.29 -12.42
C VAL A 363 29.92 16.73 -12.28
N ASN A 364 30.07 17.52 -13.34
CA ASN A 364 29.59 18.89 -13.36
C ASN A 364 28.05 18.94 -13.34
N PRO A 365 27.44 19.89 -12.62
CA PRO A 365 25.99 20.10 -12.64
C PRO A 365 25.48 20.35 -14.08
N ARG A 366 24.34 19.76 -14.42
CA ARG A 366 23.63 19.97 -15.70
C ARG A 366 22.27 20.59 -15.44
N THR A 367 21.68 21.31 -16.39
CA THR A 367 20.32 21.85 -16.23
C THR A 367 19.27 20.75 -16.02
N GLY A 368 18.23 21.04 -15.22
CA GLY A 368 17.14 20.11 -14.87
C GLY A 368 17.18 19.62 -13.43
N ASP A 369 16.36 18.61 -13.11
CA ASP A 369 16.37 17.97 -11.78
C ASP A 369 17.70 17.24 -11.55
N GLN A 370 18.48 17.69 -10.56
CA GLN A 370 19.78 17.09 -10.26
C GLN A 370 19.65 15.62 -9.83
N ARG A 371 18.55 15.22 -9.18
CA ARG A 371 18.34 13.83 -8.74
C ARG A 371 18.27 12.90 -9.94
N GLU A 372 17.56 13.32 -10.97
CA GLU A 372 17.47 12.59 -12.24
C GLU A 372 18.83 12.50 -12.93
N ARG A 373 19.63 13.58 -12.90
CA ARG A 373 20.98 13.57 -13.47
C ARG A 373 21.93 12.62 -12.74
N TRP A 374 21.84 12.56 -11.41
CA TRP A 374 22.61 11.61 -10.61
C TRP A 374 22.15 10.17 -10.84
N LEU A 375 20.84 9.94 -10.95
CA LEU A 375 20.28 8.63 -11.24
C LEU A 375 20.71 8.14 -12.63
N GLU A 376 20.64 9.01 -13.66
CA GLU A 376 21.07 8.70 -15.03
C GLU A 376 22.53 8.23 -15.06
N VAL A 377 23.44 9.00 -14.44
CA VAL A 377 24.87 8.67 -14.39
C VAL A 377 25.12 7.38 -13.58
N GLY A 378 24.52 7.30 -12.38
CA GLY A 378 24.71 6.17 -11.50
C GLY A 378 24.15 4.88 -12.07
N MET A 379 22.96 4.91 -12.68
CA MET A 379 22.37 3.75 -13.36
C MET A 379 23.17 3.34 -14.59
N SER A 380 23.65 4.30 -15.38
CA SER A 380 24.50 4.00 -16.53
C SER A 380 25.78 3.28 -16.10
N TRP A 381 26.45 3.76 -15.05
CA TRP A 381 27.61 3.07 -14.47
C TRP A 381 27.24 1.69 -13.94
N PHE A 382 26.15 1.59 -13.17
CA PHE A 382 25.75 0.33 -12.56
C PHE A 382 25.45 -0.76 -13.61
N GLN A 383 24.74 -0.41 -14.69
CA GLN A 383 24.32 -1.36 -15.72
C GLN A 383 25.40 -1.68 -16.76
N HIS A 384 26.31 -0.74 -17.03
CA HIS A 384 27.27 -0.84 -18.15
C HIS A 384 28.74 -0.80 -17.76
N GLY A 385 29.06 -0.44 -16.52
CA GLY A 385 30.42 -0.34 -16.00
C GLY A 385 31.08 -1.66 -15.68
#